data_AF-A0A9P8N892-F1
#
_entry.id   AF-A0A9P8N892-F1
#
_cell.length_a   1.000
_cell.length_b   1.000
_cell.length_c   1.000
_cell.angle_alpha   90.00
_cell.angle_beta   90.00
_cell.angle_gamma   90.00
#
_symmetry.space_group_name_H-M   'P 1'
#
loop_
_entity.id
_entity.type
_entity.pdbx_description
1 polymer ?
#
loop_
_entity_poly.entity_id
_entity_poly.type
_entity_poly.pdbx_seq_one_letter_code
_entity_poly.pdbx_strand_id
1 'polypeptide(L)'
;MLTTRQTKHTVCAARPVLRVLGSTPASQPGTTIRDLCLHHCSSDSHVVDAFLGRWPFDSLLWRHLYLSMQPLVLLFRNAVARDIFAKDCMMMRHGCHTFPICGLLLQATQAFAWAVDQPLPDEARPYLEGWTREEFTPGDLPVSFALPQQDDIKDLMTAARGDSANEDELGSLMQRWALE
;
A
#
# COMPACT_ATOMS: atom_id res chain seq x y z
N MET A 1 -11.45 44.54 27.46
CA MET A 1 -12.31 43.88 26.44
C MET A 1 -11.60 43.96 25.09
N LEU A 2 -11.35 42.79 24.51
CA LEU A 2 -11.17 42.48 23.08
C LEU A 2 -10.20 43.31 22.24
N THR A 3 -9.04 42.74 21.94
CA THR A 3 -8.49 42.77 20.57
C THR A 3 -8.02 41.38 20.17
N THR A 4 -8.89 40.68 19.45
CA THR A 4 -8.71 39.34 18.92
C THR A 4 -7.74 39.40 17.74
N ARG A 5 -6.56 38.77 17.87
CA ARG A 5 -5.66 38.54 16.74
C ARG A 5 -6.25 37.43 15.86
N GLN A 6 -6.80 37.79 14.71
CA GLN A 6 -7.07 36.86 13.61
C GLN A 6 -5.75 36.56 12.89
N THR A 7 -5.15 35.40 13.15
CA THR A 7 -4.18 34.80 12.24
C THR A 7 -4.94 34.08 11.14
N LYS A 8 -5.11 34.75 10.00
CA LYS A 8 -5.48 34.12 8.73
C LYS A 8 -4.27 33.30 8.25
N HIS A 9 -4.28 31.99 8.48
CA HIS A 9 -3.37 31.08 7.79
C HIS A 9 -3.96 30.76 6.42
N THR A 10 -3.38 31.43 5.43
CA THR A 10 -3.60 31.18 4.00
C THR A 10 -2.98 29.85 3.60
N VAL A 11 -3.85 28.93 3.18
CA VAL A 11 -3.71 27.98 2.06
C VAL A 11 -2.30 27.40 1.80
N CYS A 12 -2.13 26.12 2.12
CA CYS A 12 -1.29 25.22 1.33
C CYS A 12 -2.20 24.14 0.75
N ALA A 13 -2.89 24.47 -0.35
CA ALA A 13 -3.66 23.51 -1.11
C ALA A 13 -2.69 22.55 -1.81
N ALA A 14 -2.35 21.44 -1.16
CA ALA A 14 -1.62 20.32 -1.76
C ALA A 14 -2.50 19.49 -2.72
N ARG A 15 -3.28 20.16 -3.58
CA ARG A 15 -4.11 19.53 -4.63
C ARG A 15 -3.72 20.11 -5.98
N PRO A 16 -2.67 19.59 -6.63
CA PRO A 16 -2.84 19.26 -8.05
C PRO A 16 -2.07 18.04 -8.58
N VAL A 17 -1.54 17.12 -7.76
CA VAL A 17 -0.76 15.98 -8.33
C VAL A 17 -1.65 14.83 -8.82
N LEU A 18 -2.79 14.59 -8.15
CA LEU A 18 -3.64 13.43 -8.45
C LEU A 18 -4.39 13.51 -9.79
N ARG A 19 -4.64 14.72 -10.32
CA ARG A 19 -5.50 14.86 -11.52
C ARG A 19 -4.75 14.56 -12.82
N VAL A 20 -3.42 14.64 -12.83
CA VAL A 20 -2.60 14.58 -14.05
C VAL A 20 -2.20 13.15 -14.42
N LEU A 21 -2.04 12.24 -13.44
CA LEU A 21 -1.59 10.87 -13.71
C LEU A 21 -2.55 10.05 -14.58
N GLY A 22 -3.86 10.37 -14.57
CA GLY A 22 -4.89 9.51 -15.18
C GLY A 22 -5.17 9.75 -16.67
N SER A 23 -4.58 10.76 -17.30
CA SER A 23 -4.82 11.09 -18.72
C SER A 23 -3.55 11.04 -19.57
N THR A 24 -2.41 10.69 -18.97
CA THR A 24 -1.14 10.61 -19.68
C THR A 24 -1.13 9.36 -20.57
N PRO A 25 -0.81 9.48 -21.87
CA PRO A 25 -0.62 8.32 -22.73
C PRO A 25 0.56 7.49 -22.23
N ALA A 26 0.40 6.18 -22.26
CA ALA A 26 1.47 5.20 -22.10
C ALA A 26 2.31 5.13 -23.39
N SER A 27 3.31 4.25 -23.41
CA SER A 27 4.19 4.04 -24.57
C SER A 27 3.46 3.57 -25.85
N GLN A 28 2.21 3.10 -25.74
CA GLN A 28 1.38 2.69 -26.87
C GLN A 28 0.32 3.76 -27.23
N PRO A 29 0.04 4.00 -28.52
CA PRO A 29 -0.94 4.99 -28.96
C PRO A 29 -2.34 4.72 -28.38
N GLY A 30 -2.92 5.71 -27.70
CA GLY A 30 -4.29 5.66 -27.19
C GLY A 30 -4.48 4.96 -25.83
N THR A 31 -3.48 4.24 -25.32
CA THR A 31 -3.51 3.67 -23.97
C THR A 31 -3.11 4.72 -22.95
N THR A 32 -3.90 4.93 -21.90
CA THR A 32 -3.50 5.81 -20.79
C THR A 32 -2.84 5.04 -19.66
N ILE A 33 -2.06 5.73 -18.79
CA ILE A 33 -1.51 5.13 -17.56
C ILE A 33 -2.64 4.53 -16.70
N ARG A 34 -3.81 5.19 -16.66
CA ARG A 34 -4.98 4.67 -15.96
C ARG A 34 -5.39 3.31 -16.50
N ASP A 35 -5.47 3.16 -17.82
CA ASP A 35 -5.90 1.91 -18.44
C ASP A 35 -4.93 0.78 -18.11
N LEU A 36 -3.62 1.08 -18.11
CA LEU A 36 -2.58 0.14 -17.72
C LEU A 36 -2.71 -0.27 -16.25
N CYS A 37 -2.92 0.68 -15.33
CA CYS A 37 -3.14 0.39 -13.92
C CYS A 37 -4.37 -0.49 -13.71
N LEU A 38 -5.50 -0.16 -14.34
CA LEU A 38 -6.73 -0.95 -14.22
C LEU A 38 -6.55 -2.34 -14.80
N HIS A 39 -5.87 -2.47 -15.93
CA HIS A 39 -5.58 -3.77 -16.54
C HIS A 39 -4.73 -4.64 -15.62
N HIS A 40 -3.66 -4.10 -15.05
CA HIS A 40 -2.81 -4.83 -14.11
C HIS A 40 -3.58 -5.23 -12.85
N CYS A 41 -4.29 -4.29 -12.20
CA CYS A 41 -5.05 -4.59 -10.99
C CYS A 41 -6.15 -5.62 -11.26
N SER A 42 -6.83 -5.54 -12.40
CA SER A 42 -7.84 -6.53 -12.80
C SER A 42 -7.23 -7.90 -13.03
N SER A 43 -6.09 -7.96 -13.72
CA SER A 43 -5.36 -9.21 -13.95
C SER A 43 -4.89 -9.82 -12.64
N ASP A 44 -4.32 -9.01 -11.75
CA ASP A 44 -3.86 -9.42 -10.42
C ASP A 44 -5.01 -9.99 -9.59
N SER A 45 -6.12 -9.28 -9.53
CA SER A 45 -7.33 -9.73 -8.84
C SER A 45 -7.85 -11.06 -9.39
N HIS A 46 -7.81 -11.25 -10.72
CA HIS A 46 -8.20 -12.52 -11.35
C HIS A 46 -7.25 -13.68 -11.01
N VAL A 47 -5.93 -13.43 -11.00
CA VAL A 47 -4.95 -14.47 -10.65
C VAL A 47 -5.09 -14.87 -9.19
N VAL A 48 -5.26 -13.92 -8.28
CA VAL A 48 -5.44 -14.21 -6.85
C VAL A 48 -6.74 -14.97 -6.60
N ASP A 49 -7.85 -14.57 -7.22
CA ASP A 49 -9.13 -15.27 -7.11
C ASP A 49 -9.04 -16.72 -7.61
N ALA A 50 -8.41 -16.93 -8.78
CA ALA A 50 -8.17 -18.27 -9.31
C ALA A 50 -7.25 -19.11 -8.41
N PHE A 51 -6.26 -18.49 -7.78
CA PHE A 51 -5.37 -19.15 -6.83
C PHE A 51 -6.14 -19.61 -5.58
N LEU A 52 -6.94 -18.72 -4.99
CA LEU A 52 -7.76 -19.02 -3.81
C LEU A 52 -8.82 -20.09 -4.06
N GLY A 53 -9.26 -20.25 -5.31
CA GLY A 53 -10.13 -21.36 -5.72
C GLY A 53 -9.47 -22.74 -5.65
N ARG A 54 -8.14 -22.82 -5.50
CA ARG A 54 -7.37 -24.08 -5.54
C ARG A 54 -6.42 -24.28 -4.37
N TRP A 55 -5.92 -23.21 -3.77
CA TRP A 55 -4.87 -23.22 -2.75
C TRP A 55 -5.26 -22.33 -1.56
N PRO A 56 -4.77 -22.64 -0.34
CA PRO A 56 -5.07 -21.84 0.84
C PRO A 56 -4.44 -20.45 0.74
N PHE A 57 -4.97 -19.52 1.54
CA PHE A 57 -4.43 -18.16 1.64
C PHE A 57 -2.97 -18.19 2.15
N ASP A 58 -2.07 -17.47 1.47
CA ASP A 58 -0.65 -17.42 1.80
C ASP A 58 -0.14 -15.97 1.92
N SER A 59 1.04 -15.83 2.54
CA SER A 59 1.73 -14.58 2.75
C SER A 59 1.99 -13.75 1.48
N LEU A 60 2.24 -14.39 0.34
CA LEU A 60 2.43 -13.67 -0.92
C LEU A 60 1.15 -12.96 -1.39
N LEU A 61 -0.02 -13.50 -1.05
CA LEU A 61 -1.31 -12.97 -1.50
C LEU A 61 -1.64 -11.64 -0.82
N TRP A 62 -1.49 -11.53 0.51
CA TRP A 62 -1.77 -10.26 1.18
C TRP A 62 -0.81 -9.16 0.73
N ARG A 63 0.44 -9.49 0.37
CA ARG A 63 1.39 -8.49 -0.13
C ARG A 63 0.93 -7.95 -1.47
N HIS A 64 0.56 -8.87 -2.36
CA HIS A 64 0.13 -8.55 -3.72
C HIS A 64 -1.16 -7.74 -3.71
N LEU A 65 -2.17 -8.20 -2.98
CA LEU A 65 -3.46 -7.51 -2.84
C LEU A 65 -3.29 -6.10 -2.27
N TYR A 66 -2.43 -5.93 -1.25
CA TYR A 66 -2.20 -4.61 -0.68
C TYR A 66 -1.61 -3.64 -1.71
N LEU A 67 -0.62 -4.10 -2.50
CA LEU A 67 0.02 -3.28 -3.53
C LEU A 67 -0.93 -2.99 -4.71
N SER A 68 -1.75 -3.95 -5.14
CA SER A 68 -2.74 -3.75 -6.21
C SER A 68 -3.84 -2.76 -5.82
N MET A 69 -4.23 -2.73 -4.54
CA MET A 69 -5.26 -1.82 -4.04
C MET A 69 -4.83 -0.34 -4.02
N GLN A 70 -3.54 -0.03 -3.83
CA GLN A 70 -3.08 1.37 -3.72
C GLN A 70 -3.41 2.24 -4.95
N PRO A 71 -3.09 1.84 -6.20
CA PRO A 71 -3.48 2.62 -7.37
C PRO A 71 -5.01 2.72 -7.54
N LEU A 72 -5.77 1.70 -7.12
CA LEU A 72 -7.24 1.71 -7.23
C LEU A 72 -7.88 2.82 -6.38
N VAL A 73 -7.34 3.09 -5.19
CA VAL A 73 -7.80 4.19 -4.31
C VAL A 73 -7.77 5.54 -5.04
N LEU A 74 -6.75 5.76 -5.87
CA LEU A 74 -6.61 7.00 -6.64
C LEU A 74 -7.59 7.09 -7.82
N LEU A 75 -8.24 5.97 -8.16
CA LEU A 75 -9.07 5.78 -9.34
C LEU A 75 -10.55 5.52 -9.02
N PHE A 76 -11.02 5.71 -7.79
CA PHE A 76 -12.43 5.46 -7.38
C PHE A 76 -13.50 6.20 -8.18
N ARG A 77 -13.15 7.20 -8.99
CA ARG A 77 -14.09 7.82 -9.94
C ARG A 77 -14.50 6.87 -11.08
N ASN A 78 -13.74 5.81 -11.30
CA ASN A 78 -14.04 4.76 -12.27
C ASN A 78 -14.77 3.61 -11.56
N ALA A 79 -15.93 3.22 -12.08
CA ALA A 79 -16.73 2.12 -11.52
C ALA A 79 -15.95 0.80 -11.47
N VAL A 80 -15.22 0.46 -12.54
CA VAL A 80 -14.39 -0.76 -12.63
C VAL A 80 -13.32 -0.77 -11.53
N ALA A 81 -12.72 0.37 -11.22
CA ALA A 81 -11.73 0.46 -10.15
C ALA A 81 -12.33 0.13 -8.78
N ARG A 82 -13.57 0.59 -8.52
CA ARG A 82 -14.28 0.31 -7.27
C ARG A 82 -14.66 -1.15 -7.16
N ASP A 83 -15.08 -1.78 -8.26
CA ASP A 83 -15.45 -3.19 -8.29
C ASP A 83 -14.24 -4.08 -8.00
N ILE A 84 -13.10 -3.82 -8.67
CA ILE A 84 -11.85 -4.53 -8.41
C ILE A 84 -11.42 -4.33 -6.95
N PHE A 85 -11.46 -3.08 -6.47
CA PHE A 85 -11.07 -2.77 -5.10
C PHE A 85 -11.94 -3.49 -4.06
N ALA A 86 -13.26 -3.53 -4.26
CA ALA A 86 -14.17 -4.24 -3.36
C ALA A 86 -13.89 -5.75 -3.35
N LYS A 87 -13.59 -6.34 -4.53
CA LYS A 87 -13.20 -7.75 -4.64
C LYS A 87 -11.87 -8.03 -3.92
N ASP A 88 -10.87 -7.17 -4.10
CA ASP A 88 -9.57 -7.31 -3.44
C ASP A 88 -9.70 -7.16 -1.90
N CYS A 89 -10.56 -6.25 -1.43
CA CYS A 89 -10.89 -6.12 -0.01
C CYS A 89 -11.54 -7.39 0.54
N MET A 90 -12.47 -8.01 -0.20
CA MET A 90 -13.11 -9.27 0.17
C MET A 90 -12.06 -10.40 0.28
N MET A 91 -11.18 -10.55 -0.70
CA MET A 91 -10.13 -11.57 -0.69
C MET A 91 -9.14 -11.34 0.46
N MET A 92 -8.73 -10.09 0.70
CA MET A 92 -7.88 -9.73 1.83
C MET A 92 -8.56 -10.04 3.17
N ARG A 93 -9.87 -9.77 3.28
CA ARG A 93 -10.65 -10.05 4.48
C ARG A 93 -10.73 -11.55 4.78
N HIS A 94 -10.75 -12.40 3.75
CA HIS A 94 -10.66 -13.84 3.93
C HIS A 94 -9.35 -14.26 4.62
N GLY A 95 -8.23 -13.63 4.26
CA GLY A 95 -6.91 -13.91 4.84
C GLY A 95 -6.75 -13.48 6.30
N CYS A 96 -7.62 -12.60 6.80
CA CYS A 96 -7.53 -12.07 8.16
C CYS A 96 -7.64 -13.13 9.27
N HIS A 97 -8.35 -14.22 9.04
CA HIS A 97 -8.48 -15.30 10.03
C HIS A 97 -7.15 -16.04 10.27
N THR A 98 -6.28 -16.03 9.26
CA THR A 98 -4.98 -16.71 9.30
C THR A 98 -3.85 -15.74 9.56
N PHE A 99 -3.94 -14.53 9.01
CA PHE A 99 -2.89 -13.53 9.07
C PHE A 99 -3.48 -12.17 9.52
N PRO A 100 -3.31 -11.80 10.81
CA PRO A 100 -3.81 -10.54 11.35
C PRO A 100 -3.32 -9.29 10.60
N ILE A 101 -2.14 -9.38 9.96
CA ILE A 101 -1.58 -8.33 9.10
C ILE A 101 -2.54 -7.90 7.98
N CYS A 102 -3.39 -8.80 7.47
CA CYS A 102 -4.38 -8.45 6.45
C CYS A 102 -5.35 -7.37 6.95
N GLY A 103 -5.76 -7.45 8.22
CA GLY A 103 -6.63 -6.44 8.85
C GLY A 103 -5.94 -5.08 8.97
N LEU A 104 -4.67 -5.06 9.37
CA LEU A 104 -3.86 -3.83 9.40
C LEU A 104 -3.70 -3.21 8.01
N LEU A 105 -3.48 -4.02 6.98
CA LEU A 105 -3.33 -3.55 5.61
C LEU A 105 -4.64 -2.99 5.04
N LEU A 106 -5.78 -3.56 5.42
CA LEU A 106 -7.11 -3.00 5.11
C LEU A 106 -7.30 -1.64 5.78
N GLN A 107 -6.96 -1.50 7.06
CA GLN A 107 -6.99 -0.21 7.77
C GLN A 107 -6.02 0.81 7.16
N ALA A 108 -4.81 0.39 6.79
CA ALA A 108 -3.84 1.26 6.12
C ALA A 108 -4.37 1.78 4.78
N THR A 109 -5.02 0.92 4.01
CA THR A 109 -5.66 1.29 2.73
C THR A 109 -6.84 2.24 2.95
N GLN A 110 -7.63 2.01 4.00
CA GLN A 110 -8.71 2.91 4.42
C GLN A 110 -8.18 4.31 4.80
N ALA A 111 -7.13 4.35 5.61
CA ALA A 111 -6.47 5.59 6.01
C ALA A 111 -5.86 6.31 4.80
N PHE A 112 -5.30 5.58 3.83
CA PHE A 112 -4.81 6.16 2.59
C PHE A 112 -5.92 6.83 1.79
N ALA A 113 -7.07 6.17 1.61
CA ALA A 113 -8.22 6.76 0.92
C ALA A 113 -8.69 8.06 1.59
N TRP A 114 -8.75 8.10 2.92
CA TRP A 114 -9.07 9.31 3.66
C TRP A 114 -8.02 10.40 3.49
N ALA A 115 -6.73 10.05 3.52
CA ALA A 115 -5.64 11.01 3.34
C ALA A 115 -5.66 11.68 1.97
N VAL A 116 -6.10 10.97 0.92
CA VAL A 116 -6.25 11.53 -0.43
C VAL A 116 -7.65 12.14 -0.71
N ASP A 117 -8.49 12.21 0.32
CA ASP A 117 -9.87 12.73 0.25
C ASP A 117 -10.69 12.03 -0.85
N GLN A 118 -10.61 10.70 -0.86
CA GLN A 118 -11.41 9.82 -1.71
C GLN A 118 -12.46 9.09 -0.85
N PRO A 119 -13.75 9.13 -1.24
CA PRO A 119 -14.77 8.38 -0.53
C PRO A 119 -14.60 6.88 -0.78
N LEU A 120 -14.67 6.08 0.28
CA LEU A 120 -14.64 4.63 0.16
C LEU A 120 -15.86 4.14 -0.62
N PRO A 121 -15.71 3.16 -1.53
CA PRO A 121 -16.84 2.52 -2.20
C PRO A 121 -17.75 1.83 -1.19
N ASP A 122 -19.07 1.96 -1.35
CA ASP A 122 -20.04 1.33 -0.45
C ASP A 122 -19.98 -0.21 -0.55
N GLU A 123 -19.59 -0.72 -1.71
CA GLU A 123 -19.41 -2.15 -1.98
C GLU A 123 -18.25 -2.76 -1.18
N ALA A 124 -17.24 -1.96 -0.84
CA ALA A 124 -16.05 -2.40 -0.09
C ALA A 124 -16.22 -2.26 1.43
N ARG A 125 -17.19 -1.44 1.87
CA ARG A 125 -17.41 -1.07 3.28
C ARG A 125 -17.54 -2.29 4.22
N PRO A 126 -18.31 -3.35 3.91
CA PRO A 126 -18.46 -4.49 4.81
C PRO A 126 -17.14 -5.21 5.14
N TYR A 127 -16.16 -5.14 4.23
CA TYR A 127 -14.87 -5.82 4.40
C TYR A 127 -13.86 -4.99 5.21
N LEU A 128 -14.07 -3.67 5.25
CA LEU A 128 -13.23 -2.71 5.98
C LEU A 128 -13.69 -2.51 7.43
N GLU A 129 -14.97 -2.77 7.72
CA GLU A 129 -15.55 -2.60 9.05
C GLU A 129 -15.14 -3.72 10.03
N GLY A 130 -15.16 -3.42 11.34
CA GLY A 130 -14.98 -4.41 12.41
C GLY A 130 -13.53 -4.72 12.81
N TRP A 131 -12.53 -4.01 12.30
CA TRP A 131 -11.16 -4.05 12.83
C TRP A 131 -10.97 -2.89 13.80
N THR A 132 -11.03 -3.15 15.12
CA THR A 132 -10.57 -2.20 16.12
C THR A 132 -9.10 -2.48 16.46
N ARG A 133 -8.36 -1.40 16.73
CA ARG A 133 -6.90 -1.36 16.98
C ARG A 133 -6.42 -2.25 18.15
N GLU A 134 -7.34 -2.87 18.88
CA GLU A 134 -7.12 -3.52 20.17
C GLU A 134 -6.63 -4.97 20.06
N GLU A 135 -6.76 -5.62 18.90
CA GLU A 135 -6.42 -7.04 18.72
C GLU A 135 -4.97 -7.28 18.24
N PHE A 136 -4.21 -6.24 17.90
CA PHE A 136 -2.90 -6.40 17.29
C PHE A 136 -1.75 -6.17 18.28
N THR A 137 -1.00 -7.24 18.60
CA THR A 137 0.25 -7.13 19.36
C THR A 137 1.42 -6.95 18.38
N PRO A 138 2.29 -5.93 18.53
CA PRO A 138 3.38 -5.64 17.58
C PRO A 138 4.36 -6.79 17.29
N GLY A 139 4.41 -7.82 18.15
CA GLY A 139 5.26 -9.00 17.98
C GLY A 139 4.80 -9.98 16.89
N ASP A 140 3.57 -9.84 16.37
CA ASP A 140 2.98 -10.75 15.38
C ASP A 140 3.21 -10.28 13.93
N LEU A 141 3.97 -9.20 13.72
CA LEU A 141 4.34 -8.71 12.39
C LEU A 141 5.40 -9.61 11.75
N PRO A 142 5.18 -10.09 10.51
CA PRO A 142 6.27 -10.68 9.72
C PRO A 142 7.44 -9.69 9.62
N VAL A 143 8.67 -10.18 9.76
CA VAL A 143 9.91 -9.37 9.68
C VAL A 143 9.96 -8.52 8.41
N SER A 144 9.32 -8.96 7.32
CA SER A 144 9.19 -8.18 6.07
C SER A 144 8.44 -6.86 6.20
N PHE A 145 7.71 -6.63 7.30
CA PHE A 145 7.03 -5.38 7.64
C PHE A 145 7.74 -4.54 8.70
N ALA A 146 8.81 -5.07 9.32
CA ALA A 146 9.64 -4.26 10.19
C ALA A 146 10.40 -3.26 9.33
N LEU A 147 9.85 -2.06 9.18
CA LEU A 147 10.62 -0.91 8.73
C LEU A 147 11.72 -0.68 9.77
N PRO A 148 13.02 -0.67 9.39
CA PRO A 148 14.07 -0.27 10.32
C PRO A 148 13.74 1.12 10.85
N GLN A 149 13.85 1.32 12.17
CA GLN A 149 13.45 2.61 12.73
C GLN A 149 14.34 3.69 12.14
N GLN A 150 13.79 4.89 11.99
CA GLN A 150 14.47 5.97 11.29
C GLN A 150 15.82 6.34 11.96
N ASP A 151 15.94 6.09 13.25
CA ASP A 151 17.17 6.27 14.01
C ASP A 151 18.17 5.13 13.76
N ASP A 152 17.72 3.88 13.58
CA ASP A 152 18.56 2.76 13.13
C ASP A 152 19.16 3.03 11.73
N ILE A 153 18.37 3.65 10.84
CA ILE A 153 18.83 4.05 9.50
C ILE A 153 19.83 5.21 9.60
N LYS A 154 19.58 6.19 10.48
CA LYS A 154 20.54 7.28 10.70
C LYS A 154 21.84 6.74 11.28
N ASP A 155 21.80 5.82 12.23
CA ASP A 155 22.99 5.23 12.83
C ASP A 155 23.77 4.40 11.81
N LEU A 156 23.09 3.61 10.98
CA LEU A 156 23.69 2.91 9.83
C LEU A 156 24.32 3.88 8.80
N MET A 157 23.64 4.97 8.48
CA MET A 157 24.14 6.00 7.56
C MET A 157 25.29 6.83 8.15
N THR A 158 25.34 6.96 9.48
CA THR A 158 26.41 7.67 10.19
C THR A 158 27.62 6.76 10.39
N ALA A 159 27.40 5.47 10.63
CA ALA A 159 28.44 4.43 10.62
C ALA A 159 29.07 4.28 9.23
N ALA A 160 28.26 4.28 8.16
CA ALA A 160 28.74 4.20 6.77
C ALA A 160 29.48 5.46 6.30
N ARG A 161 29.35 6.59 7.00
CA ARG A 161 30.13 7.81 6.72
C ARG A 161 31.51 7.81 7.40
N GLY A 162 31.75 6.86 8.30
CA GLY A 162 32.99 6.76 9.08
C GLY A 162 34.05 5.85 8.49
N ASP A 163 33.72 4.99 7.52
CA ASP A 163 34.66 3.99 7.03
C ASP A 163 34.65 3.91 5.50
N SER A 164 35.67 4.49 4.87
CA SER A 164 35.89 4.46 3.42
C SER A 164 36.38 3.10 2.93
N ALA A 165 35.71 2.01 3.31
CA ALA A 165 36.19 0.64 3.07
C ALA A 165 35.06 -0.40 2.84
N ASN A 166 33.94 -0.04 2.20
CA ASN A 166 32.74 -0.92 2.15
C ASN A 166 32.27 -1.34 0.74
N GLU A 167 33.17 -1.47 -0.25
CA GLU A 167 32.83 -2.21 -1.49
C GLU A 167 33.13 -3.72 -1.37
N ASP A 168 34.08 -4.13 -0.54
CA ASP A 168 34.43 -5.54 -0.34
C ASP A 168 33.41 -6.31 0.53
N GLU A 169 32.65 -5.60 1.37
CA GLU A 169 31.70 -6.21 2.30
C GLU A 169 30.41 -6.69 1.60
N LEU A 170 29.98 -5.98 0.55
CA LEU A 170 28.80 -6.34 -0.25
C LEU A 170 29.04 -7.63 -1.06
N GLY A 171 30.26 -7.80 -1.59
CA GLY A 171 30.65 -9.03 -2.28
C GLY A 171 30.62 -10.26 -1.36
N SER A 172 31.08 -10.10 -0.12
CA SER A 172 31.08 -11.18 0.88
C SER A 172 29.67 -11.58 1.34
N LEU A 173 28.76 -10.60 1.46
CA LEU A 173 27.36 -10.83 1.83
C LEU A 173 26.58 -11.51 0.71
N MET A 174 26.81 -11.12 -0.55
CA MET A 174 26.20 -11.80 -1.70
C MET A 174 26.68 -13.25 -1.85
N GLN A 175 27.96 -13.52 -1.61
CA GLN A 175 28.53 -14.86 -1.72
C GLN A 175 28.00 -15.81 -0.62
N ARG A 176 27.69 -15.27 0.55
CA ARG A 176 27.14 -16.02 1.69
C ARG A 176 25.65 -16.33 1.54
N TRP A 177 24.91 -15.57 0.75
CA TRP A 177 23.49 -15.81 0.45
C TRP A 177 23.26 -16.61 -0.84
N ALA A 178 24.28 -16.74 -1.70
CA ALA A 178 24.20 -17.50 -2.94
C ALA A 178 24.51 -19.00 -2.79
N LEU A 179 24.91 -19.45 -1.61
CA LEU A 179 25.19 -20.85 -1.28
C LEU A 179 24.29 -21.31 -0.13
N GLU A 180 22.98 -21.26 -0.35
CA GLU A 180 22.00 -22.21 0.20
C GLU A 180 21.18 -22.80 -0.96
#